data_AF-A0AAD5P4Z3-F1
#
_entry.id   AF-A0AAD5P4Z3-F1
#
_cell.length_a   1.000
_cell.length_b   1.000
_cell.length_c   1.000
_cell.angle_alpha   90.00
_cell.angle_beta   90.00
_cell.angle_gamma   90.00
#
_symmetry.space_group_name_H-M   'P 1'
#
loop_
_entity.id
_entity.type
_entity.pdbx_description
1 polymer ?
#
loop_
_entity_poly.entity_id
_entity_poly.type
_entity_poly.pdbx_seq_one_letter_code
_entity_poly.pdbx_strand_id
1 'polypeptide(L)'
;MDTMVHEPSKIQIKIKDHSQNPKPRKMNVSKSLYTIFSRHLSSTPVLKKIPFKYRPRAIKEAQEAITDYLHYTRYIPFTYAELISKNSLCTLSNLIADVDGAYSVPNFAGSIKRFLRYHPINEFEFFFESIGIDCNEIHGILPANKFFFAEDGSVFNAACVFSSFGFPWNRLGRLYKEEVSIFSKSSKELTSRLCKIRNCYGFNNVTVVAVCLAFPCVLGGGAELCGETGALIDDLKTIFVEFDLLGCVEGNVDNLYEICRKIRVFYDLGCEKGKLGEMLGRNKSLFVDYTEEALVQKAEYFCRFGVRKEKVGMLLLQGPEILSFDLETPVFSVEGMLSYFGLSADELKSVAEKYPFLLGKNRMANLPHVIRASNLQYWFFNRISNGSHHLLEKYFLNSPDEGLDNEFQDSLERFLSSKLRVHNMNKLEFLHGIGYGENALTIKVLAHVHGTSRELQERFNCLLRIGIEFSKLCTMISLAPKILNQKPEIIDQKVNFLCEEMGASLEYLDAFPTFLCFDLENRIKPRYRFHTWLIEKGLCTKDYSIASMVATSEKNFIARLYGIHPAAPKQWLMCFMNKGPCSSSSC
;
A
#
# COMPACT_ATOMS: atom_id res chain seq x y z
N MET A 1 -37.19 26.99 -49.35
CA MET A 1 -38.19 26.83 -48.28
C MET A 1 -38.34 25.35 -48.03
N ASP A 2 -38.26 24.97 -46.76
CA ASP A 2 -38.62 23.69 -46.14
C ASP A 2 -37.49 23.01 -45.37
N THR A 3 -37.51 23.39 -44.10
CA THR A 3 -36.99 22.74 -42.91
C THR A 3 -37.41 21.26 -42.83
N MET A 4 -36.45 20.36 -42.64
CA MET A 4 -36.69 19.07 -41.99
C MET A 4 -35.86 18.98 -40.71
N VAL A 5 -36.62 18.93 -39.61
CA VAL A 5 -36.19 18.71 -38.24
C VAL A 5 -35.70 17.28 -38.10
N HIS A 6 -34.43 17.09 -37.73
CA HIS A 6 -33.93 15.81 -37.22
C HIS A 6 -33.96 15.86 -35.69
N GLU A 7 -34.90 15.12 -35.09
CA GLU A 7 -34.89 14.78 -33.66
C GLU A 7 -33.63 13.98 -33.32
N PRO A 8 -32.93 14.28 -32.20
CA PRO A 8 -31.93 13.39 -31.66
C PRO A 8 -32.59 12.27 -30.83
N SER A 9 -32.27 11.04 -31.23
CA SER A 9 -32.55 9.79 -30.52
C SER A 9 -32.17 9.84 -29.03
N LYS A 10 -33.18 9.70 -28.16
CA LYS A 10 -33.02 9.46 -26.72
C LYS A 10 -32.25 8.17 -26.47
N ILE A 11 -31.01 8.28 -25.99
CA ILE A 11 -30.26 7.16 -25.43
C ILE A 11 -30.78 6.91 -24.01
N GLN A 12 -31.63 5.89 -23.83
CA GLN A 12 -31.97 5.38 -22.51
C GLN A 12 -30.75 4.65 -21.93
N ILE A 13 -30.11 5.25 -20.94
CA ILE A 13 -29.12 4.57 -20.10
C ILE A 13 -29.90 3.63 -19.16
N LYS A 14 -30.06 2.37 -19.57
CA LYS A 14 -30.50 1.28 -18.71
C LYS A 14 -29.35 0.96 -17.75
N ILE A 15 -29.47 1.42 -16.51
CA ILE A 15 -28.70 0.90 -15.37
C ILE A 15 -29.16 -0.55 -15.18
N LYS A 16 -28.40 -1.50 -15.74
CA LYS A 16 -28.58 -2.92 -15.48
C LYS A 16 -27.69 -3.30 -14.30
N ASP A 17 -28.32 -3.62 -13.19
CA ASP A 17 -27.71 -4.36 -12.08
C ASP A 17 -27.21 -5.71 -12.59
N HIS A 18 -25.90 -5.84 -12.73
CA HIS A 18 -25.23 -7.13 -12.74
C HIS A 18 -24.51 -7.32 -11.42
N SER A 19 -25.27 -7.75 -10.42
CA SER A 19 -24.74 -8.35 -9.19
C SER A 19 -24.16 -9.73 -9.50
N GLN A 20 -22.90 -9.74 -9.91
CA GLN A 20 -22.01 -10.88 -9.67
C GLN A 20 -20.75 -10.32 -9.04
N ASN A 21 -20.79 -10.15 -7.71
CA ASN A 21 -19.63 -9.79 -6.90
C ASN A 21 -18.57 -10.91 -7.00
N PRO A 22 -17.38 -10.65 -7.56
CA PRO A 22 -16.24 -11.49 -7.24
C PRO A 22 -15.87 -11.24 -5.78
N LYS A 23 -15.76 -12.31 -4.99
CA LYS A 23 -15.32 -12.27 -3.59
C LYS A 23 -14.08 -11.37 -3.45
N PRO A 24 -13.99 -10.50 -2.42
CA PRO A 24 -12.85 -9.62 -2.24
C PRO A 24 -11.58 -10.47 -2.00
N ARG A 25 -10.71 -10.53 -3.02
CA ARG A 25 -9.34 -11.00 -2.81
C ARG A 25 -8.66 -10.05 -1.84
N LYS A 26 -8.11 -10.60 -0.76
CA LYS A 26 -7.34 -9.91 0.28
C LYS A 26 -6.53 -8.75 -0.32
N MET A 27 -6.83 -7.53 0.10
CA MET A 27 -5.97 -6.35 -0.11
C MET A 27 -4.68 -6.55 0.68
N ASN A 28 -3.75 -7.33 0.14
CA ASN A 28 -2.35 -7.24 0.53
C ASN A 28 -1.77 -6.07 -0.25
N VAL A 29 -1.42 -5.00 0.46
CA VAL A 29 -0.39 -4.08 -0.02
C VAL A 29 0.83 -4.96 -0.31
N SER A 30 1.27 -4.99 -1.56
CA SER A 30 2.43 -5.78 -1.96
C SER A 30 3.60 -5.37 -1.08
N LYS A 31 4.17 -6.32 -0.32
CA LYS A 31 5.43 -6.13 0.41
C LYS A 31 6.53 -5.54 -0.50
N SER A 32 6.43 -5.73 -1.83
CA SER A 32 7.34 -5.20 -2.86
C SER A 32 7.52 -3.68 -2.81
N LEU A 33 6.43 -2.91 -2.61
CA LEU A 33 6.49 -1.44 -2.61
C LEU A 33 7.11 -0.88 -1.30
N TYR A 34 6.93 -1.58 -0.18
CA TYR A 34 7.54 -1.19 1.10
C TYR A 34 9.05 -1.45 1.14
N THR A 35 9.55 -2.47 0.41
CA THR A 35 10.99 -2.74 0.30
C THR A 35 11.77 -1.68 -0.49
N ILE A 36 11.10 -0.79 -1.23
CA ILE A 36 11.72 0.22 -2.11
C ILE A 36 12.38 1.35 -1.29
N PHE A 37 11.81 1.67 -0.12
CA PHE A 37 12.24 2.80 0.71
C PHE A 37 13.33 2.49 1.73
N SER A 38 13.84 1.27 1.77
CA SER A 38 14.88 0.85 2.73
C SER A 38 16.29 1.15 2.21
N ARG A 39 16.69 2.43 2.20
CA ARG A 39 18.13 2.78 2.25
C ARG A 39 18.58 2.72 3.71
N HIS A 40 18.80 1.52 4.23
CA HIS A 40 19.52 1.35 5.49
C HIS A 40 21.01 1.55 5.21
N LEU A 41 21.48 2.77 5.45
CA LEU A 41 22.91 3.03 5.61
C LEU A 41 23.27 2.58 7.04
N SER A 42 23.65 1.32 7.20
CA SER A 42 24.13 0.81 8.48
C SER A 42 25.30 1.65 8.97
N SER A 43 25.20 2.22 10.17
CA SER A 43 26.31 2.94 10.79
C SER A 43 27.46 1.96 11.01
N THR A 44 28.66 2.30 10.51
CA THR A 44 29.84 1.48 10.72
C THR A 44 30.15 1.41 12.22
N PRO A 45 30.42 0.24 12.81
CA PRO A 45 30.71 0.14 14.23
C PRO A 45 31.94 1.00 14.57
N VAL A 46 31.80 1.91 15.54
CA VAL A 46 32.91 2.77 15.94
C VAL A 46 33.90 1.94 16.75
N LEU A 47 35.12 1.77 16.22
CA LEU A 47 36.26 1.17 16.92
C LEU A 47 36.72 2.07 18.09
N LYS A 48 35.98 2.03 19.20
CA LYS A 48 36.21 2.90 20.37
C LYS A 48 37.59 2.71 21.00
N LYS A 49 38.16 1.50 20.91
CA LYS A 49 39.46 1.12 21.51
C LYS A 49 40.69 1.55 20.68
N ILE A 50 40.52 1.97 19.42
CA ILE A 50 41.64 2.36 18.53
C ILE A 50 41.62 3.87 18.28
N PRO A 51 42.75 4.59 18.47
CA PRO A 51 42.83 6.02 18.16
C PRO A 51 42.46 6.29 16.70
N PHE A 52 41.68 7.35 16.45
CA PHE A 52 41.13 7.67 15.14
C PHE A 52 42.15 7.64 14.00
N LYS A 53 43.37 8.17 14.25
CA LYS A 53 44.48 8.22 13.28
C LYS A 53 44.93 6.85 12.78
N TYR A 54 44.75 5.79 13.57
CA TYR A 54 45.22 4.44 13.25
C TYR A 54 44.11 3.49 12.79
N ARG A 55 42.83 3.90 12.85
CA ARG A 55 41.70 3.06 12.43
C ARG A 55 41.79 2.59 10.97
N PRO A 56 42.13 3.44 9.98
CA PRO A 56 42.23 2.99 8.59
C PRO A 56 43.32 1.93 8.40
N ARG A 57 44.45 2.09 9.11
CA ARG A 57 45.55 1.13 9.07
C ARG A 57 45.16 -0.20 9.72
N ALA A 58 44.53 -0.16 10.89
CA ALA A 58 44.03 -1.36 11.57
C ALA A 58 43.02 -2.13 10.71
N ILE A 59 42.06 -1.42 10.08
CA ILE A 59 41.09 -2.05 9.17
C ILE A 59 41.81 -2.73 8.00
N LYS A 60 42.78 -2.06 7.38
CA LYS A 60 43.54 -2.63 6.26
C LYS A 60 44.33 -3.89 6.68
N GLU A 61 45.06 -3.84 7.79
CA GLU A 61 45.82 -4.98 8.31
C GLU A 61 44.91 -6.17 8.68
N ALA A 62 43.71 -5.89 9.20
CA ALA A 62 42.70 -6.90 9.52
C ALA A 62 42.09 -7.53 8.25
N GLN A 63 41.79 -6.72 7.23
CA GLN A 63 41.32 -7.19 5.92
C GLN A 63 42.35 -8.11 5.25
N GLU A 64 43.63 -7.73 5.27
CA GLU A 64 44.72 -8.56 4.75
C GLU A 64 44.82 -9.90 5.50
N ALA A 65 44.77 -9.87 6.84
CA ALA A 65 44.84 -11.08 7.65
C ALA A 65 43.64 -12.03 7.42
N ILE A 66 42.44 -11.51 7.23
CA ILE A 66 41.26 -12.32 6.89
C ILE A 66 41.34 -12.84 5.47
N THR A 67 41.81 -12.04 4.51
CA THR A 67 42.02 -12.49 3.13
C THR A 67 43.01 -13.66 3.10
N ASP A 68 44.12 -13.55 3.83
CA ASP A 68 45.12 -14.62 3.98
C ASP A 68 44.49 -15.87 4.62
N TYR A 69 43.70 -15.71 5.67
CA TYR A 69 43.02 -16.82 6.34
C TYR A 69 42.05 -17.54 5.37
N LEU A 70 41.15 -16.80 4.72
CA LEU A 70 40.19 -17.34 3.77
C LEU A 70 40.88 -18.02 2.57
N HIS A 71 41.97 -17.43 2.07
CA HIS A 71 42.68 -17.98 0.92
C HIS A 71 43.53 -19.21 1.27
N TYR A 72 44.45 -19.07 2.23
CA TYR A 72 45.43 -20.12 2.53
C TYR A 72 44.90 -21.21 3.46
N THR A 73 44.03 -20.86 4.42
CA THR A 73 43.52 -21.84 5.40
C THR A 73 42.22 -22.48 4.93
N ARG A 74 41.38 -21.71 4.23
CA ARG A 74 40.03 -22.13 3.82
C ARG A 74 39.90 -22.44 2.33
N TYR A 75 40.98 -22.32 1.57
CA TYR A 75 41.07 -22.63 0.14
C TYR A 75 40.06 -21.86 -0.73
N ILE A 76 39.61 -20.69 -0.27
CA ILE A 76 38.76 -19.81 -1.07
C ILE A 76 39.62 -19.12 -2.12
N PRO A 77 39.17 -19.00 -3.39
CA PRO A 77 39.94 -18.27 -4.40
C PRO A 77 40.23 -16.83 -3.94
N PHE A 78 41.48 -16.38 -4.14
CA PHE A 78 41.98 -15.11 -3.59
C PHE A 78 41.06 -13.92 -3.92
N THR A 79 40.54 -13.86 -5.14
CA THR A 79 39.62 -12.81 -5.60
C THR A 79 38.36 -12.70 -4.74
N TYR A 80 37.75 -13.83 -4.38
CA TYR A 80 36.56 -13.86 -3.54
C TYR A 80 36.89 -13.64 -2.07
N ALA A 81 38.01 -14.17 -1.58
CA ALA A 81 38.51 -13.91 -0.23
C ALA A 81 38.73 -12.40 0.00
N GLU A 82 39.29 -11.71 -1.00
CA GLU A 82 39.51 -10.27 -0.98
C GLU A 82 38.19 -9.49 -1.04
N LEU A 83 37.21 -9.92 -1.86
CA LEU A 83 35.89 -9.29 -1.91
C LEU A 83 35.12 -9.44 -0.59
N ILE A 84 35.19 -10.62 0.04
CA ILE A 84 34.55 -10.88 1.32
C ILE A 84 35.14 -9.95 2.38
N SER A 85 36.47 -9.95 2.53
CA SER A 85 37.16 -9.18 3.56
C SER A 85 36.96 -7.66 3.41
N LYS A 86 36.98 -7.14 2.17
CA LYS A 86 36.84 -5.70 1.90
C LYS A 86 35.43 -5.18 2.18
N ASN A 87 34.40 -5.98 1.91
CA ASN A 87 33.00 -5.55 1.98
C ASN A 87 32.30 -5.91 3.31
N SER A 88 32.99 -6.51 4.28
CA SER A 88 32.42 -6.95 5.57
C SER A 88 32.91 -6.11 6.77
N LEU A 89 32.74 -4.79 6.72
CA LEU A 89 33.32 -3.86 7.70
C LEU A 89 32.72 -3.97 9.12
N CYS A 90 31.44 -4.28 9.27
CA CYS A 90 30.79 -4.50 10.56
C CYS A 90 31.38 -5.73 11.27
N THR A 91 31.34 -6.88 10.61
CA THR A 91 31.81 -8.16 11.17
C THR A 91 33.31 -8.09 11.43
N LEU A 92 34.06 -7.44 10.52
CA LEU A 92 35.47 -7.12 10.72
C LEU A 92 35.70 -6.27 11.98
N SER A 93 34.86 -5.26 12.22
CA SER A 93 35.00 -4.37 13.39
C SER A 93 34.70 -5.09 14.70
N ASN A 94 33.74 -6.02 14.71
CA ASN A 94 33.46 -6.89 15.85
C ASN A 94 34.67 -7.79 16.14
N LEU A 95 35.23 -8.43 15.11
CA LEU A 95 36.43 -9.25 15.23
C LEU A 95 37.63 -8.44 15.77
N ILE A 96 37.83 -7.21 15.28
CA ILE A 96 38.87 -6.32 15.80
C ILE A 96 38.65 -5.98 17.29
N ALA A 97 37.40 -5.86 17.73
CA ALA A 97 37.07 -5.58 19.13
C ALA A 97 37.35 -6.78 20.05
N ASP A 98 37.23 -8.00 19.53
CA ASP A 98 37.41 -9.27 20.25
C ASP A 98 38.88 -9.68 20.42
N VAL A 99 39.80 -9.18 19.58
CA VAL A 99 41.25 -9.49 19.61
C VAL A 99 41.96 -8.75 20.78
N ASP A 100 41.36 -8.74 21.98
CA ASP A 100 41.69 -7.84 23.08
C ASP A 100 43.20 -7.75 23.42
N GLY A 101 43.66 -6.51 23.65
CA GLY A 101 45.03 -6.17 24.08
C GLY A 101 45.61 -4.96 23.33
N ALA A 102 45.39 -3.76 23.87
CA ALA A 102 45.98 -2.47 23.48
C ALA A 102 46.65 -2.42 22.09
N TYR A 103 45.93 -1.91 21.09
CA TYR A 103 46.45 -1.71 19.73
C TYR A 103 47.90 -1.21 19.75
N SER A 104 48.82 -2.11 19.39
CA SER A 104 50.23 -1.80 19.24
C SER A 104 50.51 -1.71 17.75
N VAL A 105 50.77 -0.49 17.27
CA VAL A 105 51.01 -0.16 15.85
C VAL A 105 51.95 -1.15 15.13
N PRO A 106 53.05 -1.67 15.71
CA PRO A 106 53.91 -2.62 15.01
C PRO A 106 53.40 -4.08 15.01
N ASN A 107 52.55 -4.49 15.95
CA ASN A 107 52.24 -5.91 16.19
C ASN A 107 50.78 -6.30 15.88
N PHE A 108 49.94 -5.36 15.48
CA PHE A 108 48.51 -5.59 15.31
C PHE A 108 48.16 -6.65 14.26
N ALA A 109 48.75 -6.58 13.06
CA ALA A 109 48.61 -7.62 12.03
C ALA A 109 48.99 -9.03 12.55
N GLY A 110 50.05 -9.12 13.35
CA GLY A 110 50.50 -10.38 13.98
C GLY A 110 49.49 -10.91 15.01
N SER A 111 48.89 -10.03 15.81
CA SER A 111 47.86 -10.38 16.79
C SER A 111 46.61 -10.95 16.12
N ILE A 112 46.13 -10.34 15.02
CA ILE A 112 44.99 -10.86 14.27
C ILE A 112 45.32 -12.21 13.64
N LYS A 113 46.48 -12.34 12.98
CA LYS A 113 46.90 -13.62 12.41
C LYS A 113 47.03 -14.71 13.47
N ARG A 114 47.49 -14.37 14.68
CA ARG A 114 47.55 -15.30 15.82
C ARG A 114 46.15 -15.66 16.29
N PHE A 115 45.24 -14.69 16.43
CA PHE A 115 43.86 -14.92 16.85
C PHE A 115 43.13 -15.88 15.90
N LEU A 116 43.19 -15.62 14.59
CA LEU A 116 42.55 -16.45 13.55
C LEU A 116 43.06 -17.90 13.51
N ARG A 117 44.28 -18.19 14.03
CA ARG A 117 44.79 -19.57 14.14
C ARG A 117 44.09 -20.39 15.22
N TYR A 118 43.59 -19.74 16.27
CA TYR A 118 42.98 -20.40 17.43
C TYR A 118 41.47 -20.16 17.53
N HIS A 119 40.94 -19.18 16.80
CA HIS A 119 39.54 -18.80 16.78
C HIS A 119 39.03 -18.77 15.33
N PRO A 120 38.43 -19.88 14.84
CA PRO A 120 37.85 -19.88 13.51
C PRO A 120 36.65 -18.94 13.44
N ILE A 121 36.57 -18.18 12.34
CA ILE A 121 35.48 -17.23 12.10
C ILE A 121 34.27 -17.91 11.47
N ASN A 122 33.09 -17.31 11.63
CA ASN A 122 31.89 -17.67 10.89
C ASN A 122 31.96 -17.11 9.47
N GLU A 123 32.23 -17.95 8.47
CA GLU A 123 32.38 -17.54 7.07
C GLU A 123 31.08 -16.95 6.50
N PHE A 124 29.93 -17.43 6.97
CA PHE A 124 28.62 -16.95 6.51
C PHE A 124 28.34 -15.52 6.97
N GLU A 125 28.78 -15.12 8.16
CA GLU A 125 28.62 -13.73 8.64
C GLU A 125 29.37 -12.76 7.74
N PHE A 126 30.66 -13.01 7.53
CA PHE A 126 31.50 -12.22 6.63
C PHE A 126 30.92 -12.18 5.21
N PHE A 127 30.45 -13.31 4.72
CA PHE A 127 29.89 -13.43 3.39
C PHE A 127 28.59 -12.66 3.19
N PHE A 128 27.59 -12.86 4.07
CA PHE A 128 26.30 -12.21 3.92
C PHE A 128 26.41 -10.69 4.00
N GLU A 129 27.27 -10.19 4.88
CA GLU A 129 27.61 -8.78 4.91
C GLU A 129 28.27 -8.33 3.60
N SER A 130 29.26 -9.09 3.11
CA SER A 130 30.01 -8.73 1.90
C SER A 130 29.16 -8.61 0.64
N ILE A 131 28.08 -9.41 0.54
CA ILE A 131 27.14 -9.35 -0.59
C ILE A 131 26.07 -8.27 -0.44
N GLY A 132 26.10 -7.49 0.65
CA GLY A 132 25.22 -6.34 0.88
C GLY A 132 23.98 -6.61 1.73
N ILE A 133 23.98 -7.64 2.57
CA ILE A 133 22.94 -7.82 3.61
C ILE A 133 23.29 -6.97 4.82
N ASP A 134 22.28 -6.32 5.42
CA ASP A 134 22.46 -5.47 6.60
C ASP A 134 22.93 -6.33 7.79
N CYS A 135 23.94 -5.84 8.50
CA CYS A 135 24.57 -6.49 9.66
C CYS A 135 23.54 -6.93 10.72
N ASN A 136 22.44 -6.20 10.90
CA ASN A 136 21.38 -6.51 11.87
C ASN A 136 20.51 -7.71 11.45
N GLU A 137 20.41 -7.99 10.15
CA GLU A 137 19.56 -9.06 9.62
C GLU A 137 20.30 -10.40 9.52
N ILE A 138 21.64 -10.37 9.49
CA ILE A 138 22.49 -11.55 9.25
C ILE A 138 22.17 -12.67 10.25
N HIS A 139 22.06 -12.37 11.54
CA HIS A 139 21.81 -13.38 12.57
C HIS A 139 20.51 -14.18 12.36
N GLY A 140 19.51 -13.63 11.66
CA GLY A 140 18.27 -14.34 11.33
C GLY A 140 18.37 -15.24 10.10
N ILE A 141 19.45 -15.14 9.32
CA ILE A 141 19.65 -15.81 8.03
C ILE A 141 20.76 -16.86 8.10
N LEU A 142 21.60 -16.83 9.14
CA LEU A 142 22.71 -17.76 9.30
C LEU A 142 22.22 -19.22 9.33
N PRO A 143 22.91 -20.15 8.63
CA PRO A 143 22.57 -21.55 8.71
C PRO A 143 22.77 -22.10 10.12
N ALA A 144 21.82 -22.89 10.61
CA ALA A 144 21.91 -23.49 11.94
C ALA A 144 23.10 -24.45 12.02
N ASN A 145 23.96 -24.23 13.03
CA ASN A 145 25.14 -25.06 13.33
C ASN A 145 26.16 -25.19 12.18
N LYS A 146 26.20 -24.24 11.23
CA LYS A 146 27.24 -24.19 10.20
C LYS A 146 28.01 -22.89 10.28
N PHE A 147 29.33 -22.99 10.24
CA PHE A 147 30.25 -21.86 10.32
C PHE A 147 31.07 -21.72 9.03
N PHE A 148 31.02 -22.74 8.16
CA PHE A 148 31.99 -22.95 7.10
C PHE A 148 31.34 -23.30 5.76
N PHE A 149 31.87 -22.75 4.66
CA PHE A 149 31.48 -23.11 3.30
C PHE A 149 31.82 -24.56 2.92
N ALA A 150 32.78 -25.18 3.62
CA ALA A 150 33.05 -26.60 3.46
C ALA A 150 31.86 -27.48 3.90
N GLU A 151 31.03 -26.98 4.83
CA GLU A 151 29.81 -27.66 5.31
C GLU A 151 28.63 -27.39 4.36
N ASP A 152 28.55 -26.17 3.83
CA ASP A 152 27.54 -25.77 2.86
C ASP A 152 28.05 -24.67 1.92
N GLY A 153 28.52 -25.10 0.76
CA GLY A 153 29.07 -24.22 -0.25
C GLY A 153 28.01 -23.67 -1.20
N SER A 154 26.72 -24.00 -1.08
CA SER A 154 25.74 -23.72 -2.14
C SER A 154 25.62 -22.21 -2.40
N VAL A 155 25.49 -21.43 -1.33
CA VAL A 155 25.29 -19.98 -1.39
C VAL A 155 26.54 -19.28 -1.92
N PHE A 156 27.72 -19.71 -1.47
CA PHE A 156 28.99 -19.19 -1.96
C PHE A 156 29.22 -19.53 -3.44
N ASN A 157 28.99 -20.78 -3.84
CA ASN A 157 29.13 -21.24 -5.22
C ASN A 157 28.19 -20.50 -6.18
N ALA A 158 26.95 -20.25 -5.76
CA ALA A 158 26.00 -19.44 -6.53
C ALA A 158 26.51 -18.00 -6.69
N ALA A 159 27.00 -17.37 -5.61
CA ALA A 159 27.59 -16.04 -5.66
C ALA A 159 28.83 -15.97 -6.58
N CYS A 160 29.69 -16.99 -6.57
CA CYS A 160 30.81 -17.09 -7.50
C CYS A 160 30.33 -17.13 -8.96
N VAL A 161 29.28 -17.90 -9.27
CA VAL A 161 28.70 -17.94 -10.62
C VAL A 161 28.21 -16.56 -11.05
N PHE A 162 27.43 -15.88 -10.22
CA PHE A 162 26.94 -14.54 -10.53
C PHE A 162 28.08 -13.54 -10.70
N SER A 163 29.05 -13.54 -9.79
CA SER A 163 30.21 -12.66 -9.88
C SER A 163 31.04 -12.92 -11.15
N SER A 164 31.25 -14.20 -11.51
CA SER A 164 31.97 -14.57 -12.74
C SER A 164 31.24 -14.16 -14.02
N PHE A 165 29.90 -14.07 -13.97
CA PHE A 165 29.08 -13.60 -15.09
C PHE A 165 29.10 -12.06 -15.23
N GLY A 166 29.41 -11.35 -14.13
CA GLY A 166 29.51 -9.88 -14.11
C GLY A 166 28.54 -9.18 -13.16
N PHE A 167 27.88 -9.91 -12.24
CA PHE A 167 27.05 -9.28 -11.22
C PHE A 167 27.91 -8.54 -10.18
N PRO A 168 27.53 -7.29 -9.79
CA PRO A 168 28.19 -6.61 -8.69
C PRO A 168 28.07 -7.39 -7.38
N TRP A 169 29.21 -7.70 -6.74
CA TRP A 169 29.27 -8.55 -5.54
C TRP A 169 28.35 -8.06 -4.41
N ASN A 170 28.40 -6.76 -4.13
CA ASN A 170 27.60 -6.08 -3.10
C ASN A 170 26.10 -5.97 -3.40
N ARG A 171 25.63 -6.48 -4.55
CA ARG A 171 24.20 -6.52 -4.90
C ARG A 171 23.61 -7.92 -4.83
N LEU A 172 24.42 -8.96 -4.65
CA LEU A 172 23.95 -10.35 -4.59
C LEU A 172 23.04 -10.59 -3.38
N GLY A 173 23.22 -9.84 -2.29
CA GLY A 173 22.34 -9.87 -1.12
C GLY A 173 20.88 -9.50 -1.46
N ARG A 174 20.63 -8.68 -2.49
CA ARG A 174 19.27 -8.37 -2.95
C ARG A 174 18.59 -9.58 -3.56
N LEU A 175 19.31 -10.32 -4.43
CA LEU A 175 18.81 -11.57 -5.00
C LEU A 175 18.49 -12.58 -3.90
N TYR A 176 19.38 -12.68 -2.91
CA TYR A 176 19.20 -13.59 -1.80
C TYR A 176 17.95 -13.26 -0.97
N LYS A 177 17.74 -11.97 -0.65
CA LYS A 177 16.58 -11.49 0.11
C LYS A 177 15.25 -11.71 -0.63
N GLU A 178 15.22 -11.51 -1.94
CA GLU A 178 13.99 -11.72 -2.72
C GLU A 178 13.69 -13.21 -2.93
N GLU A 179 14.69 -14.01 -3.32
CA GLU A 179 14.50 -15.44 -3.61
C GLU A 179 15.69 -16.30 -3.14
N VAL A 180 15.63 -16.76 -1.89
CA VAL A 180 16.65 -17.65 -1.28
C VAL A 180 16.89 -18.92 -2.11
N SER A 181 15.85 -19.44 -2.78
CA SER A 181 15.93 -20.66 -3.60
C SER A 181 16.91 -20.55 -4.79
N ILE A 182 17.26 -19.34 -5.23
CA ILE A 182 18.26 -19.15 -6.28
C ILE A 182 19.63 -19.65 -5.81
N PHE A 183 19.95 -19.45 -4.53
CA PHE A 183 21.25 -19.79 -3.93
C PHE A 183 21.37 -21.24 -3.47
N SER A 184 20.29 -22.04 -3.58
CA SER A 184 20.36 -23.49 -3.41
C SER A 184 20.58 -24.24 -4.73
N LYS A 185 20.53 -23.55 -5.88
CA LYS A 185 20.75 -24.16 -7.20
C LYS A 185 22.22 -24.50 -7.44
N SER A 186 22.46 -25.52 -8.26
CA SER A 186 23.81 -25.91 -8.66
C SER A 186 24.44 -24.87 -9.60
N SER A 187 25.77 -24.73 -9.54
CA SER A 187 26.50 -23.81 -10.43
C SER A 187 26.21 -24.06 -11.92
N LYS A 188 26.08 -25.33 -12.33
CA LYS A 188 25.76 -25.72 -13.71
C LYS A 188 24.39 -25.23 -14.14
N GLU A 189 23.39 -25.32 -13.25
CA GLU A 189 22.03 -24.85 -13.52
C GLU A 189 21.99 -23.33 -13.69
N LEU A 190 22.62 -22.59 -12.77
CA LEU A 190 22.69 -21.13 -12.83
C LEU A 190 23.42 -20.64 -14.08
N THR A 191 24.59 -21.23 -14.40
CA THR A 191 25.32 -20.88 -15.63
C THR A 191 24.49 -21.19 -16.88
N SER A 192 23.84 -22.36 -16.94
CA SER A 192 22.98 -22.72 -18.07
C SER A 192 21.83 -21.72 -18.22
N ARG A 193 21.20 -21.31 -17.11
CA ARG A 193 20.09 -20.35 -17.11
C ARG A 193 20.52 -18.98 -17.60
N LEU A 194 21.63 -18.44 -17.07
CA LEU A 194 22.19 -17.15 -17.51
C LEU A 194 22.58 -17.18 -18.99
N CYS A 195 23.23 -18.25 -19.45
CA CYS A 195 23.58 -18.41 -20.86
C CYS A 195 22.34 -18.52 -21.77
N LYS A 196 21.26 -19.17 -21.32
CA LYS A 196 20.00 -19.23 -22.07
C LYS A 196 19.38 -17.85 -22.23
N ILE A 197 19.27 -17.08 -21.16
CA ILE A 197 18.71 -15.71 -21.20
C ILE A 197 19.54 -14.84 -22.15
N ARG A 198 20.87 -14.92 -22.08
CA ARG A 198 21.78 -14.21 -22.97
C ARG A 198 21.59 -14.61 -24.44
N ASN A 199 21.74 -15.90 -24.73
CA ASN A 199 21.86 -16.41 -26.09
C ASN A 199 20.52 -16.44 -26.83
N CYS A 200 19.42 -16.78 -26.16
CA CYS A 200 18.11 -16.93 -26.81
C CYS A 200 17.43 -15.59 -27.10
N TYR A 201 17.77 -14.53 -26.35
CA TYR A 201 17.09 -13.24 -26.41
C TYR A 201 17.97 -12.10 -26.93
N GLY A 202 19.25 -12.36 -27.22
CA GLY A 202 20.17 -11.38 -27.80
C GLY A 202 20.65 -10.30 -26.82
N PHE A 203 20.52 -10.55 -25.51
CA PHE A 203 21.00 -9.62 -24.49
C PHE A 203 22.52 -9.67 -24.34
N ASN A 204 23.13 -8.52 -24.05
CA ASN A 204 24.52 -8.48 -23.58
C ASN A 204 24.59 -8.85 -22.09
N ASN A 205 25.80 -9.12 -21.57
CA ASN A 205 25.97 -9.52 -20.16
C ASN A 205 25.42 -8.47 -19.19
N VAL A 206 25.59 -7.18 -19.48
CA VAL A 206 25.14 -6.07 -18.63
C VAL A 206 23.61 -6.06 -18.51
N THR A 207 22.90 -6.22 -19.63
CA THR A 207 21.43 -6.32 -19.67
C THR A 207 20.94 -7.53 -18.90
N VAL A 208 21.58 -8.70 -19.07
CA VAL A 208 21.20 -9.91 -18.31
C VAL A 208 21.37 -9.68 -16.80
N VAL A 209 22.48 -9.08 -16.37
CA VAL A 209 22.72 -8.74 -14.96
C VAL A 209 21.62 -7.80 -14.43
N ALA A 210 21.33 -6.72 -15.14
CA ALA A 210 20.32 -5.74 -14.76
C ALA A 210 18.91 -6.37 -14.65
N VAL A 211 18.51 -7.16 -15.65
CA VAL A 211 17.22 -7.87 -15.67
C VAL A 211 17.12 -8.84 -14.50
N CYS A 212 18.15 -9.64 -14.24
CA CYS A 212 18.12 -10.60 -13.13
C CYS A 212 18.09 -9.93 -11.76
N LEU A 213 18.78 -8.80 -11.59
CA LEU A 213 18.72 -8.00 -10.36
C LEU A 213 17.33 -7.39 -10.15
N ALA A 214 16.66 -6.93 -11.20
CA ALA A 214 15.33 -6.35 -11.10
C ALA A 214 14.22 -7.40 -11.02
N PHE A 215 14.40 -8.57 -11.65
CA PHE A 215 13.45 -9.66 -11.71
C PHE A 215 14.10 -10.99 -11.30
N PRO A 216 14.34 -11.21 -9.99
CA PRO A 216 15.00 -12.44 -9.52
C PRO A 216 14.28 -13.73 -9.93
N CYS A 217 12.96 -13.67 -10.11
CA CYS A 217 12.12 -14.79 -10.57
C CYS A 217 12.53 -15.39 -11.92
N VAL A 218 13.29 -14.63 -12.73
CA VAL A 218 13.89 -15.11 -13.98
C VAL A 218 14.90 -16.24 -13.73
N LEU A 219 15.57 -16.23 -12.57
CA LEU A 219 16.55 -17.23 -12.14
C LEU A 219 15.92 -18.45 -11.43
N GLY A 220 14.74 -18.29 -10.83
CA GLY A 220 14.07 -19.32 -10.03
C GLY A 220 13.48 -20.50 -10.81
N GLY A 221 13.06 -20.30 -12.07
CA GLY A 221 12.39 -21.33 -12.88
C GLY A 221 13.24 -22.57 -13.24
N GLY A 222 12.57 -23.65 -13.69
CA GLY A 222 13.21 -24.89 -14.14
C GLY A 222 14.06 -24.74 -15.43
N ALA A 223 14.41 -25.84 -16.07
CA ALA A 223 15.29 -25.81 -17.26
C ALA A 223 14.70 -25.01 -18.44
N GLU A 224 13.37 -24.90 -18.53
CA GLU A 224 12.66 -24.16 -19.57
C GLU A 224 12.23 -22.77 -19.08
N LEU A 225 12.24 -21.82 -20.01
CA LEU A 225 11.67 -20.49 -19.85
C LEU A 225 10.23 -20.53 -20.34
N CYS A 226 9.32 -20.98 -19.49
CA CYS A 226 7.91 -21.15 -19.84
C CYS A 226 6.98 -20.37 -18.92
N GLY A 227 5.74 -20.15 -19.37
CA GLY A 227 4.71 -19.43 -18.61
C GLY A 227 5.05 -17.96 -18.43
N GLU A 228 4.80 -17.44 -17.23
CA GLU A 228 4.96 -16.02 -16.92
C GLU A 228 6.39 -15.49 -17.09
N THR A 229 7.41 -16.30 -16.76
CA THR A 229 8.81 -15.89 -16.87
C THR A 229 9.24 -15.75 -18.33
N GLY A 230 8.77 -16.64 -19.21
CA GLY A 230 9.02 -16.53 -20.66
C GLY A 230 8.40 -15.25 -21.21
N ALA A 231 7.12 -15.03 -20.92
CA ALA A 231 6.38 -13.85 -21.36
C ALA A 231 7.00 -12.53 -20.89
N LEU A 232 7.55 -12.49 -19.66
CA LEU A 232 8.30 -11.32 -19.17
C LEU A 232 9.56 -11.07 -19.99
N ILE A 233 10.34 -12.12 -20.28
CA ILE A 233 11.59 -11.98 -21.03
C ILE A 233 11.30 -11.62 -22.49
N ASP A 234 10.21 -12.12 -23.07
CA ASP A 234 9.74 -11.71 -24.40
C ASP A 234 9.46 -10.18 -24.42
N ASP A 235 8.71 -9.67 -23.44
CA ASP A 235 8.48 -8.22 -23.32
C ASP A 235 9.80 -7.44 -23.18
N LEU A 236 10.73 -7.91 -22.34
CA LEU A 236 12.03 -7.26 -22.14
C LEU A 236 12.90 -7.32 -23.40
N LYS A 237 12.81 -8.40 -24.19
CA LYS A 237 13.49 -8.51 -25.48
C LYS A 237 12.95 -7.47 -26.45
N THR A 238 11.63 -7.33 -26.56
CA THR A 238 11.03 -6.27 -27.37
C THR A 238 11.52 -4.90 -26.92
N ILE A 239 11.52 -4.61 -25.62
CA ILE A 239 11.95 -3.30 -25.09
C ILE A 239 13.42 -3.00 -25.39
N PHE A 240 14.34 -3.91 -25.04
CA PHE A 240 15.78 -3.65 -25.11
C PHE A 240 16.39 -3.89 -26.49
N VAL A 241 15.88 -4.86 -27.25
CA VAL A 241 16.46 -5.27 -28.53
C VAL A 241 15.69 -4.68 -29.71
N GLU A 242 14.36 -4.83 -29.74
CA GLU A 242 13.56 -4.41 -30.91
C GLU A 242 13.34 -2.89 -30.93
N PHE A 243 13.05 -2.31 -29.76
CA PHE A 243 12.90 -0.87 -29.61
C PHE A 243 14.21 -0.15 -29.31
N ASP A 244 15.33 -0.85 -29.11
CA ASP A 244 16.65 -0.28 -28.79
C ASP A 244 16.59 0.77 -27.67
N LEU A 245 16.12 0.36 -26.49
CA LEU A 245 16.22 1.20 -25.29
C LEU A 245 17.67 1.31 -24.78
N LEU A 246 18.53 0.38 -25.19
CA LEU A 246 19.96 0.36 -24.84
C LEU A 246 20.71 1.55 -25.43
N GLY A 247 20.33 2.03 -26.62
CA GLY A 247 20.90 3.24 -27.22
C GLY A 247 20.60 4.54 -26.46
N CYS A 248 19.63 4.55 -25.53
CA CYS A 248 19.22 5.76 -24.82
C CYS A 248 20.03 6.03 -23.54
N VAL A 249 20.82 5.06 -23.06
CA VAL A 249 21.44 5.13 -21.75
C VAL A 249 22.86 4.56 -21.83
N GLU A 250 23.79 5.13 -21.07
CA GLU A 250 25.14 4.56 -20.94
C GLU A 250 25.05 3.10 -20.48
N GLY A 251 25.77 2.20 -21.17
CA GLY A 251 25.72 0.75 -20.99
C GLY A 251 26.33 0.23 -19.69
N ASN A 252 25.94 0.82 -18.55
CA ASN A 252 26.29 0.37 -17.20
C ASN A 252 25.13 -0.43 -16.57
N VAL A 253 25.47 -1.40 -15.72
CA VAL A 253 24.53 -2.22 -14.95
C VAL A 253 23.59 -1.35 -14.12
N ASP A 254 24.07 -0.25 -13.54
CA ASP A 254 23.29 0.59 -12.64
C ASP A 254 22.11 1.28 -13.34
N ASN A 255 22.38 1.90 -14.50
CA ASN A 255 21.35 2.62 -15.23
C ASN A 255 20.33 1.65 -15.84
N LEU A 256 20.79 0.52 -16.40
CA LEU A 256 19.89 -0.51 -16.92
C LEU A 256 19.06 -1.17 -15.81
N TYR A 257 19.64 -1.34 -14.61
CA TYR A 257 18.91 -1.82 -13.46
C TYR A 257 17.81 -0.83 -13.05
N GLU A 258 18.08 0.48 -13.06
CA GLU A 258 17.06 1.51 -12.78
C GLU A 258 15.92 1.46 -13.80
N ILE A 259 16.21 1.32 -15.09
CA ILE A 259 15.19 1.13 -16.13
C ILE A 259 14.36 -0.13 -15.85
N CYS A 260 15.01 -1.25 -15.55
CA CYS A 260 14.30 -2.50 -15.24
C CYS A 260 13.40 -2.35 -14.00
N ARG A 261 13.80 -1.54 -13.01
CA ARG A 261 12.98 -1.22 -11.84
C ARG A 261 11.75 -0.40 -12.20
N LYS A 262 11.89 0.61 -13.06
CA LYS A 262 10.74 1.37 -13.60
C LYS A 262 9.79 0.46 -14.38
N ILE A 263 10.30 -0.46 -15.19
CA ILE A 263 9.50 -1.48 -15.88
C ILE A 263 8.77 -2.39 -14.86
N ARG A 264 9.45 -2.81 -13.79
CA ARG A 264 8.88 -3.66 -12.73
C ARG A 264 7.64 -3.04 -12.08
N VAL A 265 7.56 -1.70 -11.96
CA VAL A 265 6.37 -1.02 -11.42
C VAL A 265 5.09 -1.44 -12.16
N PHE A 266 5.13 -1.58 -13.49
CA PHE A 266 3.96 -1.98 -14.28
C PHE A 266 3.53 -3.43 -14.02
N TYR A 267 4.50 -4.34 -13.86
CA TYR A 267 4.20 -5.73 -13.51
C TYR A 267 3.74 -5.87 -12.05
N ASP A 268 4.27 -5.08 -11.13
CA ASP A 268 3.82 -5.02 -9.73
C ASP A 268 2.40 -4.43 -9.60
N LEU A 269 1.99 -3.60 -10.57
CA LEU A 269 0.60 -3.15 -10.74
C LEU A 269 -0.32 -4.22 -11.36
N GLY A 270 0.23 -5.37 -11.73
CA GLY A 270 -0.52 -6.53 -12.25
C GLY A 270 -0.72 -6.54 -13.76
N CYS A 271 -0.05 -5.65 -14.51
CA CYS A 271 -0.13 -5.66 -15.96
C CYS A 271 0.38 -7.00 -16.52
N GLU A 272 -0.26 -7.49 -17.57
CA GLU A 272 -0.04 -8.83 -18.10
C GLU A 272 1.32 -8.93 -18.82
N LYS A 273 2.14 -9.90 -18.41
CA LYS A 273 3.44 -10.22 -19.04
C LYS A 273 3.21 -10.80 -20.44
N GLY A 274 4.05 -10.41 -21.39
CA GLY A 274 4.00 -10.80 -22.81
C GLY A 274 3.13 -9.90 -23.69
N LYS A 275 2.55 -8.83 -23.12
CA LYS A 275 1.70 -7.87 -23.86
C LYS A 275 2.16 -6.42 -23.74
N LEU A 276 3.11 -6.12 -22.85
CA LEU A 276 3.52 -4.75 -22.57
C LEU A 276 4.77 -4.34 -23.34
N GLY A 277 5.54 -5.28 -23.91
CA GLY A 277 6.83 -5.02 -24.53
C GLY A 277 6.77 -3.90 -25.57
N GLU A 278 5.79 -3.96 -26.47
CA GLU A 278 5.60 -2.94 -27.51
C GLU A 278 5.21 -1.57 -26.94
N MET A 279 4.33 -1.54 -25.93
CA MET A 279 3.88 -0.29 -25.32
C MET A 279 4.99 0.39 -24.52
N LEU A 280 5.71 -0.39 -23.71
CA LEU A 280 6.85 0.10 -22.95
C LEU A 280 7.98 0.54 -23.89
N GLY A 281 8.27 -0.23 -24.95
CA GLY A 281 9.31 0.10 -25.92
C GLY A 281 9.05 1.40 -26.70
N ARG A 282 7.78 1.72 -27.00
CA ARG A 282 7.38 2.99 -27.63
C ARG A 282 7.58 4.21 -26.73
N ASN A 283 7.43 4.04 -25.43
CA ASN A 283 7.44 5.14 -24.46
C ASN A 283 8.80 5.29 -23.78
N LYS A 284 9.86 5.56 -24.56
CA LYS A 284 11.22 5.69 -24.01
C LYS A 284 11.36 6.84 -23.01
N SER A 285 10.68 7.96 -23.25
CA SER A 285 10.66 9.15 -22.38
C SER A 285 10.23 8.81 -20.95
N LEU A 286 9.31 7.85 -20.78
CA LEU A 286 8.86 7.37 -19.47
C LEU A 286 10.03 6.94 -18.56
N PHE A 287 11.06 6.34 -19.14
CA PHE A 287 12.20 5.79 -18.39
C PHE A 287 13.36 6.77 -18.25
N VAL A 288 13.45 7.75 -19.14
CA VAL A 288 14.52 8.76 -19.16
C VAL A 288 14.12 9.98 -18.33
N ASP A 289 12.90 10.47 -18.50
CA ASP A 289 12.48 11.78 -17.98
C ASP A 289 11.94 11.70 -16.54
N TYR A 290 11.49 10.51 -16.11
CA TYR A 290 10.83 10.32 -14.81
C TYR A 290 11.59 9.34 -13.92
N THR A 291 11.59 9.60 -12.61
CA THR A 291 12.21 8.70 -11.62
C THR A 291 11.27 7.55 -11.23
N GLU A 292 11.83 6.49 -10.64
CA GLU A 292 11.03 5.38 -10.10
C GLU A 292 10.03 5.87 -9.04
N GLU A 293 10.46 6.79 -8.17
CA GLU A 293 9.64 7.34 -7.10
C GLU A 293 8.45 8.13 -7.64
N ALA A 294 8.66 8.92 -8.70
CA ALA A 294 7.58 9.67 -9.35
C ALA A 294 6.52 8.71 -9.93
N LEU A 295 6.95 7.63 -10.60
CA LEU A 295 6.06 6.60 -11.12
C LEU A 295 5.25 5.93 -10.00
N VAL A 296 5.90 5.54 -8.90
CA VAL A 296 5.24 4.88 -7.77
C VAL A 296 4.23 5.82 -7.08
N GLN A 297 4.60 7.08 -6.83
CA GLN A 297 3.72 8.07 -6.22
C GLN A 297 2.48 8.32 -7.07
N LYS A 298 2.63 8.43 -8.40
CA LYS A 298 1.52 8.62 -9.33
C LYS A 298 0.65 7.38 -9.43
N ALA A 299 1.24 6.19 -9.48
CA ALA A 299 0.50 4.94 -9.42
C ALA A 299 -0.33 4.83 -8.13
N GLU A 300 0.24 5.20 -6.99
CA GLU A 300 -0.47 5.23 -5.71
C GLU A 300 -1.63 6.25 -5.72
N TYR A 301 -1.41 7.43 -6.31
CA TYR A 301 -2.47 8.42 -6.55
C TYR A 301 -3.67 7.82 -7.29
N PHE A 302 -3.43 7.22 -8.46
CA PHE A 302 -4.52 6.67 -9.27
C PHE A 302 -5.13 5.38 -8.69
N CYS A 303 -4.39 4.64 -7.87
CA CYS A 303 -4.95 3.50 -7.13
C CYS A 303 -6.01 3.93 -6.10
N ARG A 304 -5.95 5.16 -5.57
CA ARG A 304 -6.93 5.68 -4.59
C ARG A 304 -8.35 5.80 -5.16
N PHE A 305 -8.52 5.83 -6.49
CA PHE A 305 -9.85 5.77 -7.13
C PHE A 305 -10.59 4.44 -6.88
N GLY A 306 -9.88 3.40 -6.39
CA GLY A 306 -10.46 2.08 -6.14
C GLY A 306 -10.66 1.25 -7.41
N VAL A 307 -9.98 1.62 -8.50
CA VAL A 307 -9.96 0.82 -9.74
C VAL A 307 -8.94 -0.30 -9.66
N ARG A 308 -9.06 -1.26 -10.58
CA ARG A 308 -8.08 -2.33 -10.79
C ARG A 308 -6.69 -1.75 -11.08
N LYS A 309 -5.65 -2.22 -10.36
CA LYS A 309 -4.27 -1.70 -10.47
C LYS A 309 -3.72 -1.83 -11.89
N GLU A 310 -4.16 -2.86 -12.62
CA GLU A 310 -3.74 -3.08 -14.00
C GLU A 310 -4.22 -1.94 -14.90
N LYS A 311 -5.41 -1.39 -14.64
CA LYS A 311 -5.94 -0.21 -15.35
C LYS A 311 -5.14 1.05 -15.06
N VAL A 312 -4.60 1.18 -13.85
CA VAL A 312 -3.70 2.28 -13.47
C VAL A 312 -2.37 2.17 -14.21
N GLY A 313 -1.78 0.98 -14.27
CA GLY A 313 -0.57 0.76 -15.05
C GLY A 313 -0.77 1.13 -16.53
N MET A 314 -1.91 0.74 -17.11
CA MET A 314 -2.26 1.11 -18.48
C MET A 314 -2.45 2.62 -18.69
N LEU A 315 -3.09 3.32 -17.75
CA LEU A 315 -3.25 4.78 -17.80
C LEU A 315 -1.89 5.48 -17.86
N LEU A 316 -0.97 5.09 -16.99
CA LEU A 316 0.37 5.69 -16.94
C LEU A 316 1.21 5.39 -18.19
N LEU A 317 0.98 4.25 -18.84
CA LEU A 317 1.62 3.95 -20.13
C LEU A 317 0.98 4.71 -21.30
N GLN A 318 -0.33 4.93 -21.28
CA GLN A 318 -1.01 5.59 -22.39
C GLN A 318 -0.94 7.12 -22.33
N GLY A 319 -0.75 7.69 -21.14
CA GLY A 319 -0.59 9.13 -20.92
C GLY A 319 0.57 9.41 -19.96
N PRO A 320 1.83 9.25 -20.39
CA PRO A 320 3.00 9.51 -19.54
C PRO A 320 3.07 10.97 -19.06
N GLU A 321 2.46 11.92 -19.75
CA GLU A 321 2.39 13.34 -19.39
C GLU A 321 1.74 13.57 -18.02
N ILE A 322 0.88 12.64 -17.59
CA ILE A 322 0.22 12.69 -16.27
C ILE A 322 1.25 12.68 -15.12
N LEU A 323 2.44 12.12 -15.36
CA LEU A 323 3.50 12.06 -14.38
C LEU A 323 4.06 13.44 -14.02
N SER A 324 3.98 14.42 -14.94
CA SER A 324 4.44 15.80 -14.68
C SER A 324 3.39 16.70 -14.05
N PHE A 325 2.11 16.30 -13.99
CA PHE A 325 1.06 17.15 -13.45
C PHE A 325 1.19 17.35 -11.94
N ASP A 326 0.87 18.54 -11.43
CA ASP A 326 0.69 18.72 -9.99
C ASP A 326 -0.70 18.23 -9.57
N LEU A 327 -0.73 17.09 -8.87
CA LEU A 327 -1.97 16.46 -8.39
C LEU A 327 -2.12 16.56 -6.88
N GLU A 328 -1.32 17.39 -6.20
CA GLU A 328 -1.29 17.47 -4.74
C GLU A 328 -1.64 18.88 -4.22
N THR A 329 -1.15 19.94 -4.86
CA THR A 329 -1.37 21.32 -4.39
C THR A 329 -2.67 21.99 -4.87
N PRO A 330 -3.13 21.83 -6.12
CA PRO A 330 -4.23 22.63 -6.65
C PRO A 330 -5.55 22.40 -5.91
N VAL A 331 -6.40 23.42 -5.89
CA VAL A 331 -7.76 23.38 -5.33
C VAL A 331 -8.77 23.47 -6.46
N PHE A 332 -9.81 22.63 -6.38
CA PHE A 332 -10.86 22.55 -7.38
C PHE A 332 -12.25 22.58 -6.73
N SER A 333 -13.25 23.07 -7.46
CA SER A 333 -14.66 22.89 -7.10
C SER A 333 -15.13 21.53 -7.59
N VAL A 334 -15.73 20.73 -6.71
CA VAL A 334 -16.21 19.38 -7.08
C VAL A 334 -17.23 19.43 -8.22
N GLU A 335 -18.18 20.37 -8.16
CA GLU A 335 -19.20 20.52 -9.20
C GLU A 335 -18.61 20.97 -10.52
N GLY A 336 -17.74 21.98 -10.47
CA GLY A 336 -17.09 22.50 -11.67
C GLY A 336 -16.16 21.49 -12.31
N MET A 337 -15.47 20.65 -11.53
CA MET A 337 -14.64 19.55 -12.03
C MET A 337 -15.46 18.49 -12.75
N LEU A 338 -16.59 18.06 -12.17
CA LEU A 338 -17.47 17.09 -12.80
C LEU A 338 -18.08 17.63 -14.11
N SER A 339 -18.51 18.90 -14.11
CA SER A 339 -19.01 19.59 -15.29
C SER A 339 -17.92 19.74 -16.37
N TYR A 340 -16.70 20.12 -15.98
CA TYR A 340 -15.56 20.25 -16.90
C TYR A 340 -15.18 18.92 -17.55
N PHE A 341 -15.33 17.81 -16.82
CA PHE A 341 -15.15 16.46 -17.36
C PHE A 341 -16.35 15.96 -18.18
N GLY A 342 -17.39 16.78 -18.36
CA GLY A 342 -18.51 16.56 -19.27
C GLY A 342 -19.68 15.80 -18.67
N LEU A 343 -19.92 15.93 -17.36
CA LEU A 343 -21.15 15.48 -16.72
C LEU A 343 -22.28 16.48 -17.05
N SER A 344 -23.47 15.99 -17.41
CA SER A 344 -24.59 16.87 -17.75
C SER A 344 -25.13 17.62 -16.53
N ALA A 345 -25.83 18.74 -16.74
CA ALA A 345 -26.42 19.52 -15.65
C ALA A 345 -27.44 18.71 -14.82
N ASP A 346 -28.21 17.83 -15.45
CA ASP A 346 -29.18 16.97 -14.77
C ASP A 346 -28.50 15.88 -13.93
N GLU A 347 -27.43 15.26 -14.44
CA GLU A 347 -26.62 14.29 -13.70
C GLU A 347 -25.90 14.97 -12.53
N LEU A 348 -25.36 16.17 -12.73
CA LEU A 348 -24.71 16.95 -11.68
C LEU A 348 -25.68 17.26 -10.54
N LYS A 349 -26.92 17.65 -10.88
CA LYS A 349 -27.98 17.88 -9.89
C LYS A 349 -28.31 16.59 -9.11
N SER A 350 -28.41 15.45 -9.79
CA SER A 350 -28.64 14.16 -9.14
C SER A 350 -27.51 13.78 -8.18
N VAL A 351 -26.26 14.06 -8.55
CA VAL A 351 -25.08 13.86 -7.68
C VAL A 351 -25.14 14.79 -6.46
N ALA A 352 -25.48 16.06 -6.66
CA ALA A 352 -25.61 17.04 -5.58
C ALA A 352 -26.73 16.67 -4.59
N GLU A 353 -27.86 16.16 -5.08
CA GLU A 353 -28.97 15.69 -4.23
C GLU A 353 -28.62 14.43 -3.46
N LYS A 354 -27.90 13.48 -4.09
CA LYS A 354 -27.55 12.19 -3.48
C LYS A 354 -26.34 12.28 -2.54
N TYR A 355 -25.38 13.13 -2.87
CA TYR A 355 -24.10 13.24 -2.17
C TYR A 355 -23.76 14.70 -1.81
N PRO A 356 -24.63 15.41 -1.06
CA PRO A 356 -24.45 16.84 -0.78
C PRO A 356 -23.18 17.14 0.04
N PHE A 357 -22.67 16.16 0.80
CA PHE A 357 -21.45 16.29 1.59
C PHE A 357 -20.17 16.46 0.76
N LEU A 358 -20.20 16.13 -0.54
CA LEU A 358 -19.07 16.27 -1.46
C LEU A 358 -18.89 17.69 -1.97
N LEU A 359 -19.94 18.51 -1.93
CA LEU A 359 -19.98 19.81 -2.60
C LEU A 359 -19.01 20.80 -1.96
N GLY A 360 -18.65 21.84 -2.72
CA GLY A 360 -17.67 22.84 -2.33
C GLY A 360 -16.27 22.51 -2.84
N LYS A 361 -15.26 23.09 -2.19
CA LYS A 361 -13.86 22.99 -2.60
C LYS A 361 -13.19 21.74 -2.06
N ASN A 362 -12.22 21.25 -2.81
CA ASN A 362 -11.31 20.21 -2.35
C ASN A 362 -9.94 20.34 -2.99
N ARG A 363 -8.94 19.69 -2.38
CA ARG A 363 -7.58 19.62 -2.93
C ARG A 363 -7.47 18.50 -3.96
N MET A 364 -6.63 18.70 -4.97
CA MET A 364 -6.39 17.72 -6.03
C MET A 364 -5.86 16.39 -5.48
N ALA A 365 -5.15 16.44 -4.34
CA ALA A 365 -4.72 15.27 -3.56
C ALA A 365 -5.88 14.32 -3.21
N ASN A 366 -7.08 14.86 -3.01
CA ASN A 366 -8.27 14.14 -2.56
C ASN A 366 -9.23 13.79 -3.70
N LEU A 367 -8.97 14.24 -4.94
CA LEU A 367 -9.81 13.95 -6.11
C LEU A 367 -10.16 12.45 -6.23
N PRO A 368 -9.22 11.49 -6.06
CA PRO A 368 -9.56 10.08 -6.14
C PRO A 368 -10.65 9.64 -5.14
N HIS A 369 -10.60 10.18 -3.93
CA HIS A 369 -11.57 9.87 -2.88
C HIS A 369 -12.90 10.60 -3.10
N VAL A 370 -12.89 11.85 -3.56
CA VAL A 370 -14.11 12.59 -3.94
C VAL A 370 -14.88 11.84 -5.01
N ILE A 371 -14.20 11.44 -6.10
CA ILE A 371 -14.82 10.71 -7.21
C ILE A 371 -15.28 9.31 -6.79
N ARG A 372 -14.55 8.65 -5.88
CA ARG A 372 -14.96 7.36 -5.31
C ARG A 372 -16.17 7.50 -4.39
N ALA A 373 -16.27 8.60 -3.64
CA ALA A 373 -17.39 8.87 -2.75
C ALA A 373 -18.67 9.21 -3.53
N SER A 374 -18.57 9.81 -4.72
CA SER A 374 -19.72 10.04 -5.62
C SER A 374 -20.16 8.80 -6.41
N ASN A 375 -19.47 7.67 -6.25
CA ASN A 375 -19.65 6.46 -7.04
C ASN A 375 -19.47 6.68 -8.57
N LEU A 376 -18.62 7.64 -8.96
CA LEU A 376 -18.32 7.96 -10.36
C LEU A 376 -16.92 7.48 -10.80
N GLN A 377 -16.23 6.69 -9.97
CA GLN A 377 -14.85 6.24 -10.22
C GLN A 377 -14.65 5.59 -11.58
N TYR A 378 -15.54 4.71 -12.02
CA TYR A 378 -15.38 4.05 -13.31
C TYR A 378 -15.61 4.99 -14.49
N TRP A 379 -16.63 5.86 -14.40
CA TRP A 379 -16.91 6.85 -15.43
C TRP A 379 -15.74 7.82 -15.58
N PHE A 380 -15.30 8.41 -14.47
CA PHE A 380 -14.21 9.38 -14.46
C PHE A 380 -12.89 8.74 -14.89
N PHE A 381 -12.57 7.55 -14.37
CA PHE A 381 -11.33 6.85 -14.71
C PHE A 381 -11.28 6.45 -16.19
N ASN A 382 -12.42 6.03 -16.78
CA ASN A 382 -12.49 5.75 -18.21
C ASN A 382 -12.28 7.02 -19.04
N ARG A 383 -12.76 8.18 -18.61
CA ARG A 383 -12.56 9.46 -19.31
C ARG A 383 -11.08 9.85 -19.33
N ILE A 384 -10.39 9.80 -18.19
CA ILE A 384 -8.94 10.09 -18.16
C ILE A 384 -8.14 9.07 -18.98
N SER A 385 -8.53 7.80 -18.95
CA SER A 385 -7.86 6.73 -19.71
C SER A 385 -8.04 6.88 -21.21
N ASN A 386 -9.17 7.45 -21.67
CA ASN A 386 -9.48 7.64 -23.08
C ASN A 386 -9.02 9.01 -23.62
N GLY A 387 -7.97 9.60 -23.04
CA GLY A 387 -7.31 10.79 -23.57
C GLY A 387 -7.74 12.13 -22.95
N SER A 388 -8.71 12.15 -22.03
CA SER A 388 -9.10 13.38 -21.31
C SER A 388 -8.22 13.71 -20.10
N HIS A 389 -7.08 13.04 -19.92
CA HIS A 389 -6.22 13.25 -18.76
C HIS A 389 -5.60 14.66 -18.70
N HIS A 390 -5.37 15.31 -19.84
CA HIS A 390 -4.88 16.70 -19.92
C HIS A 390 -5.82 17.73 -19.24
N LEU A 391 -7.08 17.37 -19.02
CA LEU A 391 -8.04 18.21 -18.28
C LEU A 391 -7.68 18.32 -16.79
N LEU A 392 -6.94 17.34 -16.24
CA LEU A 392 -6.49 17.37 -14.85
C LEU A 392 -5.48 18.50 -14.58
N GLU A 393 -4.69 18.89 -15.57
CA GLU A 393 -3.69 19.95 -15.45
C GLU A 393 -4.31 21.35 -15.52
N LYS A 394 -5.34 21.52 -16.36
CA LYS A 394 -5.88 22.84 -16.72
C LYS A 394 -6.98 23.35 -15.77
N TYR A 395 -7.59 22.46 -15.00
CA TYR A 395 -8.71 22.82 -14.14
C TYR A 395 -8.26 23.05 -12.69
N PHE A 396 -8.16 24.32 -12.32
CA PHE A 396 -7.96 24.76 -10.94
C PHE A 396 -8.69 26.09 -10.72
N LEU A 397 -9.10 26.35 -9.48
CA LEU A 397 -9.73 27.62 -9.13
C LEU A 397 -8.67 28.73 -9.12
N ASN A 398 -8.82 29.73 -9.97
CA ASN A 398 -7.91 30.89 -10.04
C ASN A 398 -8.12 31.89 -8.90
N SER A 399 -9.27 31.83 -8.21
CA SER A 399 -9.63 32.71 -7.10
C SER A 399 -9.95 31.92 -5.82
N PRO A 400 -9.40 32.33 -4.65
CA PRO A 400 -9.77 31.77 -3.35
C PRO A 400 -11.25 31.91 -3.01
N ASP A 401 -11.98 32.80 -3.69
CA ASP A 401 -13.35 33.21 -3.32
C ASP A 401 -14.46 32.53 -4.15
N GLU A 402 -14.13 31.90 -5.28
CA GLU A 402 -15.14 31.25 -6.14
C GLU A 402 -15.68 29.96 -5.52
N GLY A 403 -16.97 29.92 -5.16
CA GLY A 403 -17.61 28.73 -4.59
C GLY A 403 -17.40 28.53 -3.09
N LEU A 404 -17.13 29.60 -2.34
CA LEU A 404 -17.06 29.57 -0.88
C LEU A 404 -18.45 29.44 -0.25
N ASP A 405 -18.58 28.47 0.65
CA ASP A 405 -19.68 28.42 1.60
C ASP A 405 -19.33 29.34 2.79
N ASN A 406 -19.99 30.48 2.89
CA ASN A 406 -19.76 31.46 3.95
C ASN A 406 -19.97 30.85 5.36
N GLU A 407 -20.90 29.88 5.50
CA GLU A 407 -21.14 29.19 6.77
C GLU A 407 -19.96 28.27 7.13
N PHE A 408 -19.34 27.63 6.13
CA PHE A 408 -18.12 26.86 6.32
C PHE A 408 -16.97 27.75 6.81
N GLN A 409 -16.75 28.89 6.16
CA GLN A 409 -15.65 29.79 6.50
C GLN A 409 -15.82 30.40 7.90
N ASP A 410 -17.00 30.94 8.22
CA ASP A 410 -17.29 31.49 9.56
C ASP A 410 -17.09 30.44 10.66
N SER A 411 -17.52 29.20 10.40
CA SER A 411 -17.35 28.10 11.33
C SER A 411 -15.89 27.70 11.46
N LEU A 412 -15.14 27.66 10.35
CA LEU A 412 -13.72 27.36 10.33
C LEU A 412 -12.93 28.40 11.13
N GLU A 413 -13.20 29.69 10.96
CA GLU A 413 -12.57 30.77 11.73
C GLU A 413 -12.83 30.64 13.25
N ARG A 414 -14.03 30.21 13.64
CA ARG A 414 -14.35 29.87 15.04
C ARG A 414 -13.56 28.66 15.55
N PHE A 415 -13.34 27.64 14.72
CA PHE A 415 -12.51 26.49 15.11
C PHE A 415 -11.02 26.83 15.18
N LEU A 416 -10.54 27.68 14.28
CA LEU A 416 -9.15 28.13 14.22
C LEU A 416 -8.76 29.02 15.40
N SER A 417 -9.70 29.80 15.94
CA SER A 417 -9.51 30.62 17.14
C SER A 417 -9.60 29.83 18.47
N SER A 418 -9.95 28.55 18.43
CA SER A 418 -10.03 27.69 19.62
C SER A 418 -8.67 27.12 20.06
N LYS A 419 -8.54 26.79 21.35
CA LYS A 419 -7.34 26.11 21.89
C LYS A 419 -7.07 24.72 21.28
N LEU A 420 -8.04 24.13 20.56
CA LEU A 420 -7.97 22.80 19.96
C LEU A 420 -7.72 22.84 18.44
N ARG A 421 -7.17 23.94 17.91
CA ARG A 421 -6.92 24.15 16.47
C ARG A 421 -6.26 22.95 15.79
N VAL A 422 -5.15 22.45 16.32
CA VAL A 422 -4.38 21.34 15.70
C VAL A 422 -5.23 20.07 15.58
N HIS A 423 -5.99 19.73 16.63
CA HIS A 423 -6.87 18.56 16.60
C HIS A 423 -8.04 18.73 15.63
N ASN A 424 -8.64 19.92 15.55
CA ASN A 424 -9.72 20.20 14.62
C ASN A 424 -9.23 20.19 13.16
N MET A 425 -8.04 20.71 12.89
CA MET A 425 -7.42 20.67 11.57
C MET A 425 -7.12 19.24 11.12
N ASN A 426 -6.53 18.41 11.97
CA ASN A 426 -6.24 17.02 11.60
C ASN A 426 -7.52 16.20 11.35
N LYS A 427 -8.62 16.49 12.06
CA LYS A 427 -9.93 15.88 11.81
C LYS A 427 -10.55 16.37 10.50
N LEU A 428 -10.42 17.66 10.20
CA LEU A 428 -10.89 18.24 8.94
C LEU A 428 -10.11 17.67 7.74
N GLU A 429 -8.79 17.53 7.88
CA GLU A 429 -7.93 16.88 6.89
C GLU A 429 -8.34 15.43 6.64
N PHE A 430 -8.71 14.68 7.70
CA PHE A 430 -9.30 13.35 7.54
C PHE A 430 -10.61 13.39 6.75
N LEU A 431 -11.54 14.31 7.05
CA LEU A 431 -12.81 14.42 6.33
C LEU A 431 -12.59 14.77 4.85
N HIS A 432 -11.70 15.71 4.55
CA HIS A 432 -11.31 16.00 3.17
C HIS A 432 -10.65 14.79 2.50
N GLY A 433 -9.81 14.06 3.23
CA GLY A 433 -9.15 12.84 2.77
C GLY A 433 -10.11 11.70 2.38
N ILE A 434 -11.31 11.63 2.98
CA ILE A 434 -12.35 10.67 2.58
C ILE A 434 -13.35 11.23 1.55
N GLY A 435 -13.16 12.47 1.11
CA GLY A 435 -13.90 13.10 0.00
C GLY A 435 -14.87 14.22 0.37
N TYR A 436 -14.97 14.63 1.64
CA TYR A 436 -15.88 15.72 2.04
C TYR A 436 -15.36 17.06 1.53
N GLY A 437 -16.25 17.86 0.93
CA GLY A 437 -15.92 19.20 0.47
C GLY A 437 -16.03 20.26 1.56
N GLU A 438 -15.59 21.47 1.25
CA GLU A 438 -15.75 22.65 2.11
C GLU A 438 -17.21 23.14 2.08
N ASN A 439 -18.05 22.65 3.00
CA ASN A 439 -19.47 22.98 3.12
C ASN A 439 -20.00 22.85 4.57
N ALA A 440 -21.19 23.40 4.84
CA ALA A 440 -21.83 23.33 6.16
C ALA A 440 -22.00 21.89 6.72
N LEU A 441 -22.22 20.88 5.87
CA LEU A 441 -22.36 19.49 6.32
C LEU A 441 -21.04 18.95 6.90
N THR A 442 -19.90 19.28 6.31
CA THR A 442 -18.58 18.90 6.80
C THR A 442 -18.35 19.43 8.21
N ILE A 443 -18.73 20.68 8.47
CA ILE A 443 -18.68 21.28 9.82
C ILE A 443 -19.59 20.55 10.80
N LYS A 444 -20.82 20.24 10.38
CA LYS A 444 -21.78 19.49 11.19
C LYS A 444 -21.23 18.12 11.56
N VAL A 445 -20.61 17.41 10.62
CA VAL A 445 -19.93 16.13 10.88
C VAL A 445 -18.79 16.34 11.86
N LEU A 446 -17.89 17.29 11.59
CA LEU A 446 -16.71 17.61 12.41
C LEU A 446 -17.04 17.85 13.89
N ALA A 447 -18.18 18.50 14.18
CA ALA A 447 -18.65 18.77 15.53
C ALA A 447 -19.06 17.51 16.31
N HIS A 448 -19.43 16.43 15.62
CA HIS A 448 -19.95 15.19 16.22
C HIS A 448 -18.94 14.02 16.22
N VAL A 449 -17.80 14.16 15.56
CA VAL A 449 -16.71 13.16 15.57
C VAL A 449 -15.67 13.45 16.64
N HIS A 450 -15.22 12.39 17.30
CA HIS A 450 -14.23 12.44 18.39
C HIS A 450 -13.08 11.47 18.14
N GLY A 451 -11.89 11.87 18.56
CA GLY A 451 -10.66 11.10 18.39
C GLY A 451 -9.63 11.83 17.53
N THR A 452 -8.45 11.23 17.43
CA THR A 452 -7.38 11.69 16.54
C THR A 452 -7.65 11.28 15.09
N SER A 453 -7.04 11.96 14.12
CA SER A 453 -7.16 11.60 12.68
C SER A 453 -6.81 10.13 12.41
N ARG A 454 -5.78 9.61 13.09
CA ARG A 454 -5.39 8.19 13.01
C ARG A 454 -6.48 7.25 13.52
N GLU A 455 -7.08 7.53 14.68
CA GLU A 455 -8.18 6.71 15.22
C GLU A 455 -9.40 6.72 14.31
N LEU A 456 -9.74 7.89 13.74
CA LEU A 456 -10.84 8.01 12.78
C LEU A 456 -10.56 7.18 11.52
N GLN A 457 -9.33 7.22 11.01
CA GLN A 457 -8.90 6.41 9.87
C GLN A 457 -8.93 4.91 10.18
N GLU A 458 -8.49 4.49 11.35
CA GLU A 458 -8.53 3.08 11.79
C GLU A 458 -9.98 2.56 11.84
N ARG A 459 -10.91 3.36 12.40
CA ARG A 459 -12.35 3.03 12.46
C ARG A 459 -13.00 3.02 11.08
N PHE A 460 -12.65 3.98 10.22
CA PHE A 460 -13.11 4.03 8.83
C PHE A 460 -12.64 2.81 8.04
N ASN A 461 -11.36 2.43 8.16
CA ASN A 461 -10.79 1.24 7.52
C ASN A 461 -11.42 -0.06 8.04
N CYS A 462 -11.80 -0.12 9.32
CA CYS A 462 -12.56 -1.24 9.88
C CYS A 462 -13.91 -1.43 9.16
N LEU A 463 -14.68 -0.36 8.96
CA LEU A 463 -15.95 -0.41 8.24
C LEU A 463 -15.80 -0.82 6.76
N LEU A 464 -14.72 -0.38 6.10
CA LEU A 464 -14.40 -0.84 4.74
C LEU A 464 -14.04 -2.34 4.72
N ARG A 465 -13.28 -2.83 5.71
CA ARG A 465 -12.89 -4.24 5.83
C ARG A 465 -14.09 -5.16 6.04
N ILE A 466 -15.12 -4.67 6.75
CA ILE A 466 -16.40 -5.36 6.93
C ILE A 466 -17.13 -5.57 5.59
N GLY A 467 -16.84 -4.74 4.57
CA GLY A 467 -17.40 -4.86 3.23
C GLY A 467 -18.40 -3.77 2.88
N ILE A 468 -18.50 -2.70 3.67
CA ILE A 468 -19.30 -1.53 3.32
C ILE A 468 -18.60 -0.79 2.19
N GLU A 469 -19.34 -0.47 1.12
CA GLU A 469 -18.81 0.29 -0.01
C GLU A 469 -18.39 1.71 0.42
N PHE A 470 -17.29 2.22 -0.15
CA PHE A 470 -16.74 3.52 0.20
C PHE A 470 -17.76 4.67 0.06
N SER A 471 -18.49 4.72 -1.05
CA SER A 471 -19.51 5.74 -1.33
C SER A 471 -20.65 5.72 -0.29
N LYS A 472 -21.15 4.52 0.02
CA LYS A 472 -22.18 4.27 1.03
C LYS A 472 -21.69 4.66 2.41
N LEU A 473 -20.46 4.30 2.78
CA LEU A 473 -19.87 4.64 4.06
C LEU A 473 -19.77 6.15 4.27
N CYS A 474 -19.29 6.91 3.28
CA CYS A 474 -19.24 8.38 3.37
C CYS A 474 -20.66 8.96 3.56
N THR A 475 -21.65 8.43 2.83
CA THR A 475 -23.05 8.82 3.00
C THR A 475 -23.56 8.52 4.41
N MET A 476 -23.29 7.32 4.95
CA MET A 476 -23.65 6.94 6.32
C MET A 476 -23.03 7.87 7.36
N ILE A 477 -21.77 8.27 7.21
CA ILE A 477 -21.08 9.18 8.13
C ILE A 477 -21.70 10.57 8.08
N SER A 478 -22.12 11.05 6.90
CA SER A 478 -22.82 12.34 6.78
C SER A 478 -24.14 12.37 7.54
N LEU A 479 -24.84 11.23 7.62
CA LEU A 479 -26.10 11.07 8.33
C LEU A 479 -25.90 10.79 9.83
N ALA A 480 -24.89 10.00 10.17
CA ALA A 480 -24.62 9.51 11.52
C ALA A 480 -23.12 9.56 11.86
N PRO A 481 -22.55 10.76 12.14
CA PRO A 481 -21.11 10.91 12.40
C PRO A 481 -20.60 10.08 13.59
N LYS A 482 -21.47 9.83 14.57
CA LYS A 482 -21.16 9.10 15.80
C LYS A 482 -20.75 7.63 15.57
N ILE A 483 -20.94 7.09 14.37
CA ILE A 483 -20.42 5.77 13.98
C ILE A 483 -18.90 5.74 14.17
N LEU A 484 -18.20 6.81 13.80
CA LEU A 484 -16.75 6.93 13.93
C LEU A 484 -16.28 7.15 15.37
N ASN A 485 -17.17 7.22 16.36
CA ASN A 485 -16.81 7.30 17.79
C ASN A 485 -16.82 5.90 18.45
N GLN A 486 -17.27 4.87 17.74
CA GLN A 486 -17.34 3.51 18.27
C GLN A 486 -15.96 2.82 18.18
N LYS A 487 -15.69 1.91 19.13
CA LYS A 487 -14.49 1.07 19.07
C LYS A 487 -14.64 0.02 17.94
N PRO A 488 -13.57 -0.30 17.19
CA PRO A 488 -13.63 -1.28 16.11
C PRO A 488 -14.24 -2.62 16.51
N GLU A 489 -13.91 -3.12 17.71
CA GLU A 489 -14.40 -4.41 18.22
C GLU A 489 -15.92 -4.41 18.43
N ILE A 490 -16.47 -3.26 18.85
CA ILE A 490 -17.91 -3.09 19.06
C ILE A 490 -18.65 -2.97 17.73
N ILE A 491 -18.03 -2.34 16.72
CA ILE A 491 -18.59 -2.28 15.37
C ILE A 491 -18.70 -3.70 14.80
N ASP A 492 -17.63 -4.50 14.90
CA ASP A 492 -17.63 -5.88 14.44
C ASP A 492 -18.72 -6.71 15.14
N GLN A 493 -18.87 -6.59 16.47
CA GLN A 493 -19.95 -7.27 17.21
C GLN A 493 -21.36 -6.86 16.75
N LYS A 494 -21.58 -5.56 16.50
CA LYS A 494 -22.88 -5.05 16.04
C LYS A 494 -23.22 -5.55 14.64
N VAL A 495 -22.23 -5.62 13.75
CA VAL A 495 -22.41 -6.12 12.40
C VAL A 495 -22.64 -7.64 12.40
N ASN A 496 -21.89 -8.40 13.20
CA ASN A 496 -22.12 -9.84 13.34
C ASN A 496 -23.53 -10.12 13.87
N PHE A 497 -24.00 -9.36 14.87
CA PHE A 497 -25.37 -9.48 15.34
C PHE A 497 -26.41 -9.19 14.24
N LEU A 498 -26.18 -8.15 13.42
CA LEU A 498 -27.05 -7.81 12.30
C LEU A 498 -27.12 -8.93 11.25
N CYS A 499 -25.98 -9.52 10.89
CA CYS A 499 -25.94 -10.52 9.83
C CYS A 499 -26.32 -11.93 10.32
N GLU A 500 -25.86 -12.34 11.50
CA GLU A 500 -26.03 -13.70 12.02
C GLU A 500 -27.33 -13.87 12.80
N GLU A 501 -27.61 -13.00 13.78
CA GLU A 501 -28.81 -13.13 14.64
C GLU A 501 -30.05 -12.47 14.02
N MET A 502 -29.89 -11.34 13.33
CA MET A 502 -31.02 -10.67 12.66
C MET A 502 -31.27 -11.17 11.24
N GLY A 503 -30.33 -11.91 10.65
CA GLY A 503 -30.43 -12.39 9.27
C GLY A 503 -30.50 -11.27 8.21
N ALA A 504 -30.06 -10.05 8.56
CA ALA A 504 -30.15 -8.88 7.71
C ALA A 504 -28.88 -8.69 6.87
N SER A 505 -29.05 -8.22 5.63
CA SER A 505 -27.94 -7.82 4.76
C SER A 505 -27.26 -6.55 5.28
N LEU A 506 -25.97 -6.37 4.96
CA LEU A 506 -25.24 -5.13 5.21
C LEU A 506 -25.92 -3.91 4.57
N GLU A 507 -26.65 -4.11 3.47
CA GLU A 507 -27.43 -3.06 2.80
C GLU A 507 -28.50 -2.43 3.71
N TYR A 508 -28.91 -3.12 4.78
CA TYR A 508 -29.80 -2.56 5.78
C TYR A 508 -29.22 -1.29 6.45
N LEU A 509 -27.89 -1.21 6.56
CA LEU A 509 -27.20 -0.05 7.12
C LEU A 509 -27.30 1.19 6.23
N ASP A 510 -27.59 1.04 4.93
CA ASP A 510 -27.78 2.18 4.02
C ASP A 510 -29.04 2.97 4.41
N ALA A 511 -30.11 2.27 4.80
CA ALA A 511 -31.37 2.87 5.23
C ALA A 511 -31.33 3.32 6.70
N PHE A 512 -30.59 2.61 7.56
CA PHE A 512 -30.55 2.87 9.00
C PHE A 512 -29.13 2.86 9.59
N PRO A 513 -28.27 3.82 9.21
CA PRO A 513 -26.88 3.87 9.67
C PRO A 513 -26.75 4.10 11.17
N THR A 514 -27.73 4.78 11.77
CA THR A 514 -27.77 5.03 13.22
C THR A 514 -27.88 3.77 14.06
N PHE A 515 -28.19 2.61 13.45
CA PHE A 515 -28.09 1.30 14.10
C PHE A 515 -26.75 1.12 14.84
N LEU A 516 -25.64 1.47 14.17
CA LEU A 516 -24.29 1.31 14.72
C LEU A 516 -24.00 2.27 15.88
N CYS A 517 -24.81 3.30 16.09
CA CYS A 517 -24.67 4.25 17.18
C CYS A 517 -25.31 3.79 18.48
N PHE A 518 -26.24 2.83 18.44
CA PHE A 518 -26.95 2.36 19.64
C PHE A 518 -26.16 1.31 20.40
N ASP A 519 -26.45 1.15 21.69
CA ASP A 519 -25.84 0.13 22.54
C ASP A 519 -26.32 -1.27 22.16
N LEU A 520 -25.39 -2.21 21.97
CA LEU A 520 -25.71 -3.56 21.50
C LEU A 520 -26.48 -4.37 22.56
N GLU A 521 -25.99 -4.37 23.80
CA GLU A 521 -26.47 -5.25 24.87
C GLU A 521 -27.71 -4.70 25.58
N ASN A 522 -27.76 -3.39 25.79
CA ASN A 522 -28.80 -2.73 26.57
C ASN A 522 -29.97 -2.24 25.71
N ARG A 523 -29.79 -2.11 24.39
CA ARG A 523 -30.81 -1.53 23.52
C ARG A 523 -31.14 -2.36 22.29
N ILE A 524 -30.16 -2.72 21.47
CA ILE A 524 -30.40 -3.44 20.21
C ILE A 524 -30.92 -4.85 20.50
N LYS A 525 -30.15 -5.68 21.21
CA LYS A 525 -30.49 -7.08 21.52
C LYS A 525 -31.82 -7.21 22.26
N PRO A 526 -32.08 -6.48 23.37
CA PRO A 526 -33.32 -6.59 24.11
C PRO A 526 -34.54 -6.27 23.25
N ARG A 527 -34.51 -5.13 22.55
CA ARG A 527 -35.66 -4.67 21.76
C ARG A 527 -35.91 -5.53 20.53
N TYR A 528 -34.86 -6.01 19.87
CA TYR A 528 -34.98 -6.95 18.77
C TYR A 528 -35.62 -8.26 19.24
N ARG A 529 -35.05 -8.92 20.26
CA ARG A 529 -35.55 -10.21 20.75
C ARG A 529 -36.98 -10.14 21.26
N PHE A 530 -37.33 -9.06 21.97
CA PHE A 530 -38.69 -8.86 22.43
C PHE A 530 -39.68 -8.63 21.29
N HIS A 531 -39.28 -7.86 20.27
CA HIS A 531 -40.10 -7.67 19.07
C HIS A 531 -40.29 -8.98 18.29
N THR A 532 -39.23 -9.76 18.09
CA THR A 532 -39.30 -11.09 17.47
C THR A 532 -40.23 -12.02 18.25
N TRP A 533 -40.13 -12.05 19.58
CA TRP A 533 -41.02 -12.82 20.44
C TRP A 533 -42.50 -12.40 20.29
N LEU A 534 -42.79 -11.10 20.18
CA LEU A 534 -44.16 -10.61 19.94
C LEU A 534 -44.70 -11.07 18.59
N ILE A 535 -43.87 -11.07 17.55
CA ILE A 535 -44.23 -11.56 16.21
C ILE A 535 -44.50 -13.07 16.26
N GLU A 536 -43.61 -13.86 16.87
CA GLU A 536 -43.76 -15.31 17.01
C GLU A 536 -45.03 -15.72 17.77
N LYS A 537 -45.47 -14.88 18.72
CA LYS A 537 -46.72 -15.08 19.47
C LYS A 537 -47.97 -14.57 18.75
N GLY A 538 -47.84 -13.99 17.55
CA GLY A 538 -48.95 -13.43 16.78
C GLY A 538 -49.60 -12.22 17.44
N LEU A 539 -48.89 -11.52 18.33
CA LEU A 539 -49.41 -10.37 19.08
C LEU A 539 -49.22 -9.04 18.34
N CYS A 540 -48.42 -9.03 17.28
CA CYS A 540 -48.21 -7.86 16.42
C CYS A 540 -49.32 -7.76 15.36
N THR A 541 -50.19 -6.75 15.49
CA THR A 541 -51.22 -6.44 14.49
C THR A 541 -50.72 -5.56 13.34
N LYS A 542 -49.52 -4.99 13.48
CA LYS A 542 -48.86 -4.12 12.49
C LYS A 542 -47.40 -4.53 12.31
N ASP A 543 -46.93 -4.46 11.06
CA ASP A 543 -45.54 -4.69 10.72
C ASP A 543 -44.68 -3.48 11.11
N TYR A 544 -44.07 -3.54 12.30
CA TYR A 544 -43.09 -2.54 12.72
C TYR A 544 -41.70 -2.91 12.19
N SER A 545 -41.01 -1.96 11.55
CA SER A 545 -39.61 -2.15 11.17
C SER A 545 -38.72 -2.20 12.40
N ILE A 546 -37.65 -3.01 12.38
CA ILE A 546 -36.69 -3.08 13.48
C ILE A 546 -36.06 -1.69 13.75
N ALA A 547 -35.79 -0.91 12.70
CA ALA A 547 -35.31 0.46 12.82
C ALA A 547 -36.23 1.31 13.70
N SER A 548 -37.55 1.19 13.49
CA SER A 548 -38.52 1.93 14.29
C SER A 548 -38.48 1.52 15.77
N MET A 549 -38.29 0.24 16.08
CA MET A 549 -38.23 -0.28 17.46
C MET A 549 -36.93 0.14 18.18
N VAL A 550 -35.80 0.08 17.48
CA VAL A 550 -34.48 0.39 18.05
C VAL A 550 -34.26 1.91 18.18
N ALA A 551 -34.70 2.71 17.20
CA ALA A 551 -34.42 4.14 17.16
C ALA A 551 -35.22 4.97 18.19
N THR A 552 -36.43 4.54 18.56
CA THR A 552 -37.31 5.34 19.43
C THR A 552 -36.77 5.52 20.85
N SER A 553 -37.04 6.66 21.48
CA SER A 553 -36.77 6.86 22.92
C SER A 553 -37.48 5.79 23.77
N GLU A 554 -37.01 5.57 25.00
CA GLU A 554 -37.63 4.57 25.90
C GLU A 554 -39.12 4.86 26.10
N LYS A 555 -39.49 6.11 26.34
CA LYS A 555 -40.90 6.55 26.47
C LYS A 555 -41.74 6.16 25.24
N ASN A 556 -41.24 6.43 24.03
CA ASN A 556 -41.96 6.14 22.80
C ASN A 556 -41.96 4.64 22.46
N PHE A 557 -40.90 3.92 22.84
CA PHE A 557 -40.82 2.48 22.71
C PHE A 557 -41.91 1.80 23.57
N ILE A 558 -42.03 2.19 24.84
CA ILE A 558 -43.08 1.69 25.74
C ILE A 558 -44.48 2.05 25.23
N ALA A 559 -44.69 3.27 24.76
CA ALA A 559 -45.97 3.68 24.18
C ALA A 559 -46.33 2.82 22.94
N ARG A 560 -45.34 2.51 22.09
CA ARG A 560 -45.53 1.63 20.93
C ARG A 560 -45.85 0.20 21.36
N LEU A 561 -45.18 -0.33 22.38
CA LEU A 561 -45.49 -1.65 22.95
C LEU A 561 -46.93 -1.70 23.49
N TYR A 562 -47.39 -0.64 24.17
CA TYR A 562 -48.77 -0.54 24.64
C TYR A 562 -49.77 -0.57 23.48
N GLY A 563 -49.43 0.09 22.37
CA GLY A 563 -50.23 0.08 21.14
C GLY A 563 -50.25 -1.27 20.41
N ILE A 564 -49.24 -2.12 20.60
CA ILE A 564 -49.21 -3.51 20.09
C ILE A 564 -50.09 -4.40 20.97
N HIS A 565 -49.83 -4.40 22.28
CA HIS A 565 -50.60 -5.18 23.24
C HIS A 565 -50.52 -4.55 24.64
N PRO A 566 -51.65 -4.37 25.36
CA PRO A 566 -51.68 -3.66 26.65
C PRO A 566 -50.83 -4.31 27.74
N ALA A 567 -50.57 -5.63 27.66
CA ALA A 567 -49.69 -6.35 28.60
C ALA A 567 -48.20 -6.36 28.20
N ALA A 568 -47.85 -6.01 26.96
CA ALA A 568 -46.46 -6.08 26.49
C ALA A 568 -45.49 -5.17 27.27
N PRO A 569 -45.86 -3.93 27.66
CA PRO A 569 -44.99 -3.10 28.51
C PRO A 569 -44.65 -3.73 29.86
N LYS A 570 -45.62 -4.39 30.51
CA LYS A 570 -45.38 -5.07 31.79
C LYS A 570 -44.40 -6.23 31.61
N GLN A 571 -44.56 -7.01 30.55
CA GLN A 571 -43.66 -8.11 30.22
C GLN A 571 -42.24 -7.60 29.89
N TRP A 572 -42.13 -6.50 29.13
CA TRP A 572 -40.86 -5.86 28.84
C TRP A 572 -40.12 -5.44 30.12
N LEU A 573 -40.81 -4.76 31.04
CA LEU A 573 -40.24 -4.32 32.30
C LEU A 573 -39.77 -5.51 33.16
N MET A 574 -40.56 -6.58 33.22
CA MET A 574 -40.20 -7.80 33.96
C MET A 574 -38.97 -8.51 33.37
N CYS A 575 -38.89 -8.61 32.04
CA CYS A 575 -37.82 -9.37 31.37
C CYS A 575 -36.51 -8.58 31.21
N PHE A 576 -36.57 -7.25 31.09
CA PHE A 576 -35.42 -6.45 30.63
C PHE A 576 -35.05 -5.25 31.53
N MET A 577 -35.93 -4.77 32.42
CA MET A 577 -35.63 -3.61 33.29
C MET A 577 -35.35 -3.97 34.76
N ASN A 578 -35.67 -5.19 35.21
CA ASN A 578 -35.41 -5.65 36.59
C ASN A 578 -33.96 -6.10 36.86
N LYS A 579 -32.98 -5.60 36.10
CA LYS A 579 -31.56 -5.70 36.47
C LYS A 579 -31.05 -4.36 36.99
N GLY A 580 -31.02 -4.21 38.31
CA GLY A 580 -30.15 -3.27 39.01
C GLY A 580 -30.42 -3.23 40.52
N PRO A 581 -29.47 -2.81 41.39
CA PRO A 581 -28.10 -2.32 41.11
C PRO A 581 -26.99 -2.89 42.05
N CYS A 582 -25.77 -3.08 41.54
CA CYS A 582 -24.48 -3.03 42.28
C CYS A 582 -23.41 -2.70 41.24
N SER A 583 -22.56 -1.68 41.33
CA SER A 583 -22.18 -0.77 42.41
C SER A 583 -21.65 0.52 41.79
N SER A 584 -21.97 1.63 42.43
CA SER A 584 -21.32 2.93 42.28
C SER A 584 -19.79 2.85 42.43
N SER A 585 -19.04 3.45 41.50
CA SER A 585 -18.04 4.50 41.79
C SER A 585 -17.07 4.75 40.61
N SER A 586 -17.06 6.01 40.16
CA SER A 586 -15.88 6.80 39.75
C SER A 586 -15.33 6.74 38.30
N CYS A 587 -15.47 7.92 37.68
CA CYS A 587 -14.60 8.59 36.68
C CYS A 587 -14.61 8.12 35.22
#